data_AF-A0A8H5HS68-F1
#
_entry.id   AF-A0A8H5HS68-F1
#
_cell.length_a   1.000
_cell.length_b   1.000
_cell.length_c   1.000
_cell.angle_alpha   90.00
_cell.angle_beta   90.00
_cell.angle_gamma   90.00
#
_symmetry.space_group_name_H-M   'P 1'
#
loop_
_entity.id
_entity.type
_entity.pdbx_description
1 polymer ?
#
loop_
_entity_poly.entity_id
_entity_poly.type
_entity_poly.pdbx_seq_one_letter_code
_entity_poly.pdbx_strand_id
1 'polypeptide(L)'
;MLAAQVRRATASTASNRIRVLTTAPVVGLLGRLDSPPPPTAGPEGYPPAKAPNPFVAKDRLAYLNQVPRYRLYCQSTRNNTITTLMTDKYTPLASFTGGSCGFKKVNRSSYEAGYQCAVHMFKHIADLAQTRDFQIDLYFKGFGQGRDAMHRALLTTEGENVRPLVVSITDRTPIKIGGTRAKKMRRL
;
A
#
# COMPACT_ATOMS: atom_id res chain seq x y z
N MET A 1 -33.33 -0.62 -60.52
CA MET A 1 -34.28 0.22 -59.77
C MET A 1 -33.85 0.26 -58.31
N LEU A 2 -33.61 1.48 -57.82
CA LEU A 2 -33.41 1.98 -56.45
C LEU A 2 -32.45 1.27 -55.46
N ALA A 3 -31.37 1.98 -55.16
CA ALA A 3 -30.53 1.84 -53.97
C ALA A 3 -31.17 2.54 -52.76
N ALA A 4 -30.95 2.02 -51.56
CA ALA A 4 -31.20 2.72 -50.30
C ALA A 4 -29.95 2.68 -49.42
N GLN A 5 -29.25 3.82 -49.38
CA GLN A 5 -28.18 4.15 -48.44
C GLN A 5 -28.76 4.43 -47.05
N VAL A 6 -28.14 3.89 -46.00
CA VAL A 6 -28.26 4.43 -44.64
C VAL A 6 -26.88 4.85 -44.16
N ARG A 7 -26.79 6.12 -43.77
CA ARG A 7 -25.59 6.95 -43.67
C ARG A 7 -24.83 6.74 -42.36
N ARG A 8 -23.50 6.70 -42.45
CA ARG A 8 -22.58 7.03 -41.34
C ARG A 8 -22.74 8.51 -40.97
N ALA A 9 -22.87 8.82 -39.68
CA ALA A 9 -22.87 10.19 -39.17
C ALA A 9 -21.57 10.48 -38.42
N THR A 10 -20.86 11.50 -38.87
CA THR A 10 -19.77 12.21 -38.19
C THR A 10 -20.34 13.38 -37.38
N ALA A 11 -19.77 13.68 -36.20
CA ALA A 11 -19.38 15.02 -35.71
C ALA A 11 -19.47 15.25 -34.18
N SER A 12 -18.43 15.95 -33.70
CA SER A 12 -18.37 16.98 -32.64
C SER A 12 -18.45 16.57 -31.16
N THR A 13 -17.28 16.62 -30.51
CA THR A 13 -17.12 16.69 -29.05
C THR A 13 -17.38 18.11 -28.58
N ALA A 14 -18.55 18.37 -27.99
CA ALA A 14 -18.88 19.63 -27.35
C ALA A 14 -18.44 19.64 -25.88
N SER A 15 -17.70 20.71 -25.54
CA SER A 15 -17.19 21.08 -24.23
C SER A 15 -18.31 21.28 -23.20
N ASN A 16 -18.31 20.48 -22.12
CA ASN A 16 -19.23 20.67 -21.00
C ASN A 16 -18.64 21.68 -19.99
N ARG A 17 -19.04 22.95 -20.11
CA ARG A 17 -18.73 24.04 -19.17
C ARG A 17 -19.64 23.94 -17.94
N ILE A 18 -19.07 23.65 -16.78
CA ILE A 18 -19.74 23.88 -15.50
C ILE A 18 -19.49 25.34 -15.10
N ARG A 19 -20.57 26.14 -15.04
CA ARG A 19 -20.57 27.48 -14.45
C ARG A 19 -20.50 27.36 -12.94
N VAL A 20 -19.49 27.95 -12.31
CA VAL A 20 -19.49 28.21 -10.86
C VAL A 20 -19.63 29.72 -10.66
N LEU A 21 -20.68 30.10 -9.95
CA LEU A 21 -21.10 31.46 -9.65
C LEU A 21 -20.05 32.17 -8.78
N THR A 22 -19.87 33.46 -9.02
CA THR A 22 -18.95 34.34 -8.32
C THR A 22 -19.46 34.66 -6.92
N THR A 23 -18.69 34.38 -5.88
CA THR A 23 -18.88 34.99 -4.55
C THR A 23 -17.71 35.93 -4.28
N ALA A 24 -18.01 37.22 -4.11
CA ALA A 24 -17.03 38.25 -3.81
C ALA A 24 -16.49 38.09 -2.37
N PRO A 25 -15.19 38.25 -2.12
CA PRO A 25 -14.66 38.25 -0.77
C PRO A 25 -14.78 39.66 -0.15
N VAL A 26 -15.51 39.74 0.97
CA VAL A 26 -15.45 40.85 1.92
C VAL A 26 -14.11 40.74 2.65
N VAL A 27 -13.20 41.70 2.44
CA VAL A 27 -12.02 41.88 3.30
C VAL A 27 -11.99 43.34 3.72
N GLY A 28 -12.27 43.55 5.01
CA GLY A 28 -12.02 44.80 5.72
C GLY A 28 -11.56 44.47 7.14
N LEU A 29 -10.53 45.19 7.58
CA LEU A 29 -10.01 45.29 8.95
C LEU A 29 -9.21 44.09 9.49
N LEU A 30 -7.88 44.13 9.29
CA LEU A 30 -6.88 43.99 10.35
C LEU A 30 -5.50 44.27 9.74
N GLY A 31 -4.89 45.38 10.16
CA GLY A 31 -3.58 45.81 9.69
C GLY A 31 -2.50 44.76 9.93
N ARG A 32 -1.87 44.31 8.85
CA ARG A 32 -0.56 43.66 8.87
C ARG A 32 0.39 44.53 8.07
N LEU A 33 1.60 44.68 8.60
CA LEU A 33 2.74 45.34 7.96
C LEU A 33 2.91 44.82 6.52
N ASP A 34 2.54 45.65 5.55
CA ASP A 34 2.76 45.41 4.13
C ASP A 34 4.26 45.54 3.82
N SER A 35 5.01 44.45 3.99
CA SER A 35 6.17 44.24 3.13
C SER A 35 5.65 43.66 1.82
N PRO A 36 5.90 44.27 0.65
CA PRO A 36 5.51 43.66 -0.61
C PRO A 36 6.16 42.27 -0.71
N PRO A 37 5.45 41.25 -1.23
CA PRO A 37 6.08 39.97 -1.53
C PRO A 37 7.30 40.23 -2.44
N PRO A 38 8.40 39.48 -2.28
CA PRO A 38 9.57 39.67 -3.11
C PRO A 38 9.14 39.62 -4.58
N PRO A 39 9.70 40.48 -5.45
CA PRO A 39 9.29 40.57 -6.84
C PRO A 39 9.45 39.20 -7.49
N THR A 40 8.34 38.50 -7.66
CA THR A 40 8.30 37.25 -8.39
C THR A 40 8.45 37.62 -9.85
N ALA A 41 9.58 37.23 -10.45
CA ALA A 41 9.85 37.49 -11.86
C ALA A 41 8.63 37.07 -12.71
N GLY A 42 8.15 37.99 -13.55
CA GLY A 42 7.12 37.67 -14.54
C GLY A 42 7.59 36.56 -15.48
N PRO A 43 6.70 35.99 -16.30
CA PRO A 43 7.03 34.89 -17.22
C PRO A 43 8.14 35.22 -18.23
N GLU A 44 8.50 36.50 -18.40
CA GLU A 44 9.62 36.98 -19.24
C GLU A 44 10.87 37.43 -18.45
N GLY A 45 10.92 37.22 -17.14
CA GLY A 45 12.09 37.58 -16.33
C GLY A 45 13.31 36.70 -16.65
N TYR A 46 14.47 37.34 -16.84
CA TYR A 46 15.75 36.66 -17.02
C TYR A 46 16.36 36.28 -15.66
N PRO A 47 16.85 35.05 -15.46
CA PRO A 47 16.86 33.94 -16.41
C PRO A 47 15.48 33.23 -16.48
N PRO A 48 15.00 32.85 -17.68
CA PRO A 48 13.81 32.02 -17.78
C PRO A 48 14.06 30.73 -16.98
N ALA A 49 13.02 30.23 -16.29
CA ALA A 49 13.12 28.93 -15.61
C ALA A 49 13.68 27.91 -16.61
N LYS A 50 14.90 27.41 -16.34
CA LYS A 50 15.53 26.36 -17.15
C LYS A 50 14.50 25.26 -17.39
N ALA A 51 14.48 24.74 -18.62
CA ALA A 51 13.57 23.70 -19.11
C ALA A 51 13.09 22.76 -17.99
N PRO A 52 11.79 22.39 -17.97
CA PRO A 52 11.20 21.65 -16.85
C PRO A 52 12.14 20.55 -16.39
N ASN A 53 12.59 20.64 -15.13
CA ASN A 53 13.62 19.76 -14.59
C ASN A 53 13.30 18.32 -15.00
N PRO A 54 14.16 17.61 -15.75
CA PRO A 54 13.86 16.26 -16.23
C PRO A 54 13.65 15.24 -15.08
N PHE A 55 13.87 15.68 -13.84
CA PHE A 55 13.64 14.96 -12.59
C PHE A 55 12.40 15.45 -11.82
N VAL A 56 11.36 15.99 -12.48
CA VAL A 56 10.13 16.34 -11.78
C VAL A 56 9.58 15.09 -11.09
N ALA A 57 9.63 15.08 -9.75
CA ALA A 57 9.18 13.97 -8.92
C ALA A 57 7.73 13.52 -9.18
N LYS A 58 6.94 14.33 -9.89
CA LYS A 58 5.56 14.02 -10.28
C LYS A 58 5.45 12.73 -11.09
N ASP A 59 6.39 12.44 -12.00
CA ASP A 59 6.30 11.24 -12.84
C ASP A 59 6.57 9.97 -12.01
N ARG A 60 7.55 10.03 -11.09
CA ARG A 60 7.82 8.94 -10.15
C ARG A 60 6.67 8.75 -9.15
N LEU A 61 6.11 9.83 -8.61
CA LEU A 61 4.97 9.77 -7.70
C LEU A 61 3.71 9.24 -8.40
N ALA A 62 3.48 9.60 -9.66
CA ALA A 62 2.39 9.09 -10.47
C ALA A 62 2.55 7.59 -10.75
N TYR A 63 3.75 7.13 -11.11
CA TYR A 63 4.03 5.71 -11.31
C TYR A 63 3.86 4.89 -10.02
N LEU A 64 4.39 5.37 -8.88
CA LEU A 64 4.23 4.69 -7.59
C LEU A 64 2.75 4.62 -7.14
N ASN A 65 1.92 5.58 -7.53
CA ASN A 65 0.48 5.54 -7.29
C ASN A 65 -0.27 4.57 -8.23
N GLN A 66 0.34 4.15 -9.35
CA GLN A 66 -0.26 3.18 -10.28
C GLN A 66 0.04 1.73 -9.90
N VAL A 67 1.16 1.46 -9.21
CA VAL A 67 1.52 0.10 -8.80
C VAL A 67 0.60 -0.39 -7.67
N PRO A 68 -0.08 -1.54 -7.82
CA PRO A 68 -0.99 -2.03 -6.80
C PRO A 68 -0.25 -2.44 -5.52
N ARG A 69 -0.81 -2.10 -4.36
CA ARG A 69 -0.28 -2.45 -3.04
C ARG A 69 -0.96 -3.68 -2.47
N TYR A 70 -0.23 -4.78 -2.42
CA TYR A 70 -0.66 -6.03 -1.82
C TYR A 70 -0.44 -5.99 -0.31
N ARG A 71 -1.21 -6.80 0.42
CA ARG A 71 -1.17 -6.84 1.88
C ARG A 71 -0.69 -8.21 2.32
N LEU A 72 0.45 -8.24 3.01
CA LEU A 72 0.99 -9.43 3.64
C LEU A 72 0.64 -9.40 5.13
N TYR A 73 -0.22 -10.30 5.56
CA TYR A 73 -0.61 -10.43 6.96
C TYR A 73 0.22 -11.51 7.64
N CYS A 74 0.82 -11.18 8.77
CA CYS A 74 1.46 -12.09 9.70
C CYS A 74 0.67 -12.13 11.00
N GLN A 75 -0.13 -13.17 11.19
CA GLN A 75 -0.81 -13.43 12.44
C GLN A 75 -0.01 -14.42 13.26
N SER A 76 0.62 -13.94 14.34
CA SER A 76 1.36 -14.78 15.26
C SER A 76 0.64 -14.87 16.59
N THR A 77 0.07 -16.05 16.86
CA THR A 77 -0.57 -16.39 18.14
C THR A 77 0.36 -17.28 18.96
N ARG A 78 0.05 -17.48 20.25
CA ARG A 78 0.83 -18.39 21.12
C ARG A 78 0.94 -19.83 20.58
N ASN A 79 -0.02 -20.27 19.78
CA ASN A 79 -0.18 -21.69 19.42
C ASN A 79 0.03 -21.97 17.92
N ASN A 80 0.19 -20.93 17.09
CA ASN A 80 0.39 -21.06 15.65
C ASN A 80 0.77 -19.70 15.02
N THR A 81 1.42 -19.78 13.86
CA THR A 81 1.70 -18.65 12.96
C THR A 81 0.99 -18.86 11.62
N ILE A 82 0.35 -17.81 11.13
CA ILE A 82 -0.42 -17.81 9.88
C ILE A 82 0.03 -16.60 9.06
N THR A 83 0.44 -16.84 7.83
CA THR A 83 0.87 -15.82 6.88
C THR A 83 -0.06 -15.83 5.68
N THR A 84 -0.64 -14.69 5.32
CA THR A 84 -1.60 -14.58 4.21
C THR A 84 -1.25 -13.40 3.33
N LEU A 85 -1.09 -13.67 2.03
CA LEU A 85 -0.92 -12.65 1.00
C LEU A 85 -2.27 -12.33 0.38
N MET A 86 -2.61 -11.05 0.30
CA MET A 86 -3.85 -10.56 -0.31
C MET A 86 -3.55 -9.49 -1.36
N THR A 87 -4.37 -9.45 -2.40
CA THR A 87 -4.41 -8.33 -3.37
C THR A 87 -4.92 -7.05 -2.69
N ASP A 88 -4.75 -5.90 -3.32
CA ASP A 88 -5.31 -4.61 -2.84
C ASP A 88 -6.83 -4.67 -2.60
N LYS A 89 -7.55 -5.45 -3.41
CA LYS A 89 -9.00 -5.71 -3.24
C LYS A 89 -9.35 -6.69 -2.10
N TYR A 90 -8.41 -6.98 -1.19
CA TYR A 90 -8.57 -7.93 -0.07
C TYR A 90 -8.90 -9.37 -0.49
N THR A 91 -8.63 -9.75 -1.74
CA THR A 91 -8.75 -11.13 -2.20
C THR A 91 -7.53 -11.94 -1.77
N PRO A 92 -7.67 -13.07 -1.06
CA PRO A 92 -6.53 -13.91 -0.68
C PRO A 92 -5.93 -14.59 -1.90
N LEU A 93 -4.60 -14.49 -2.04
CA LEU A 93 -3.83 -15.16 -3.10
C LEU A 93 -3.25 -16.47 -2.60
N ALA A 94 -2.55 -16.41 -1.46
CA ALA A 94 -1.95 -17.57 -0.83
C ALA A 94 -1.95 -17.42 0.69
N SER A 95 -2.02 -18.56 1.38
CA SER A 95 -1.91 -18.62 2.83
C SER A 95 -1.05 -19.80 3.23
N PHE A 96 -0.05 -19.54 4.06
CA PHE A 96 0.79 -20.57 4.68
C PHE A 96 0.62 -20.50 6.20
N THR A 97 0.74 -21.65 6.84
CA THR A 97 0.66 -21.75 8.30
C THR A 97 1.74 -22.69 8.80
N GLY A 98 2.08 -22.64 10.09
CA GLY A 98 3.01 -23.61 10.67
C GLY A 98 2.61 -25.07 10.38
N GLY A 99 1.30 -25.36 10.37
CA GLY A 99 0.79 -26.68 9.99
C GLY A 99 0.98 -27.03 8.50
N SER A 100 0.84 -26.06 7.60
CA SER A 100 1.06 -26.24 6.16
C SER A 100 2.51 -26.55 5.83
N CYS A 101 3.45 -26.07 6.65
CA CYS A 101 4.89 -26.35 6.53
C CYS A 101 5.29 -27.70 7.15
N GLY A 102 4.33 -28.55 7.54
CA GLY A 102 4.59 -29.89 8.06
C GLY A 102 4.71 -30.00 9.58
N PHE A 103 4.64 -28.89 10.33
CA PHE A 103 4.75 -28.91 11.78
C PHE A 103 3.44 -29.36 12.45
N LYS A 104 3.52 -30.42 13.26
CA LYS A 104 2.36 -31.02 13.92
C LYS A 104 2.21 -30.56 15.37
N LYS A 105 0.96 -30.49 15.84
CA LYS A 105 0.57 -30.24 17.25
C LYS A 105 1.24 -28.99 17.84
N VAL A 106 2.01 -29.13 18.92
CA VAL A 106 2.68 -28.01 19.61
C VAL A 106 3.79 -27.41 18.74
N ASN A 107 4.41 -28.19 17.86
CA ASN A 107 5.57 -27.73 17.10
C ASN A 107 5.22 -26.63 16.07
N ARG A 108 3.93 -26.43 15.76
CA ARG A 108 3.48 -25.34 14.86
C ARG A 108 3.60 -23.94 15.47
N SER A 109 3.80 -23.84 16.79
CA SER A 109 4.00 -22.56 17.47
C SER A 109 5.46 -22.19 17.65
N SER A 110 6.38 -23.07 17.23
CA SER A 110 7.81 -22.82 17.38
C SER A 110 8.28 -21.68 16.47
N TYR A 111 9.39 -21.08 16.85
CA TYR A 111 10.08 -20.09 16.04
C TYR A 111 10.40 -20.62 14.63
N GLU A 112 10.90 -21.85 14.54
CA GLU A 112 11.24 -22.49 13.27
C GLU A 112 10.03 -22.63 12.34
N ALA A 113 8.87 -23.04 12.88
CA ALA A 113 7.63 -23.14 12.11
C ALA A 113 7.19 -21.78 11.55
N GLY A 114 7.38 -20.71 12.33
CA GLY A 114 7.15 -19.34 11.86
C GLY A 114 8.12 -18.92 10.76
N TYR A 115 9.41 -19.28 10.89
CA TYR A 115 10.44 -18.97 9.92
C TYR A 115 10.18 -19.67 8.58
N GLN A 116 9.93 -20.97 8.60
CA GLN A 116 9.60 -21.74 7.39
C GLN A 116 8.34 -21.20 6.71
N CYS A 117 7.31 -20.83 7.48
CA CYS A 117 6.11 -20.20 6.95
C CYS A 117 6.40 -18.89 6.21
N ALA A 118 7.32 -18.07 6.73
CA ALA A 118 7.76 -16.85 6.05
C ALA A 118 8.55 -17.16 4.76
N VAL A 119 9.48 -18.12 4.80
CA VAL A 119 10.27 -18.53 3.62
C VAL A 119 9.38 -19.06 2.50
N HIS A 120 8.41 -19.93 2.80
CA HIS A 120 7.44 -20.42 1.82
C HIS A 120 6.62 -19.27 1.21
N MET A 121 6.22 -18.28 2.03
CA MET A 121 5.53 -17.10 1.53
C MET A 121 6.42 -16.23 0.64
N PHE A 122 7.68 -16.02 1.01
CA PHE A 122 8.62 -15.22 0.21
C PHE A 122 8.92 -15.85 -1.13
N LYS A 123 9.07 -17.19 -1.19
CA LYS A 123 9.17 -17.93 -2.46
C LYS A 123 7.97 -17.66 -3.35
N HIS A 124 6.76 -17.80 -2.81
CA HIS A 124 5.54 -17.54 -3.56
C HIS A 124 5.42 -16.08 -4.03
N ILE A 125 5.85 -15.12 -3.20
CA ILE A 125 5.90 -13.70 -3.58
C ILE A 125 6.92 -13.47 -4.70
N ALA A 126 8.09 -14.08 -4.63
CA ALA A 126 9.13 -13.97 -5.66
C ALA A 126 8.62 -14.50 -7.01
N ASP A 127 7.92 -15.63 -7.01
CA ASP A 127 7.30 -16.18 -8.23
C ASP A 127 6.25 -15.22 -8.82
N LEU A 128 5.43 -14.60 -7.97
CA LEU A 128 4.44 -13.61 -8.41
C LEU A 128 5.09 -12.34 -8.95
N ALA A 129 6.19 -11.89 -8.35
CA ALA A 129 6.92 -10.68 -8.72
C ALA A 129 7.56 -10.78 -10.11
N GLN A 130 7.86 -11.99 -10.60
CA GLN A 130 8.33 -12.19 -11.98
C GLN A 130 7.25 -11.88 -13.03
N THR A 131 5.97 -12.06 -12.68
CA THR A 131 4.85 -11.88 -13.62
C THR A 131 4.20 -10.51 -13.51
N ARG A 132 4.23 -9.89 -12.32
CA ARG A 132 3.52 -8.64 -12.04
C ARG A 132 4.34 -7.75 -11.13
N ASP A 133 4.35 -6.47 -11.44
CA ASP A 133 4.87 -5.45 -10.53
C ASP A 133 3.82 -5.11 -9.47
N PHE A 134 4.19 -5.28 -8.20
CA PHE A 134 3.37 -4.89 -7.07
C PHE A 134 4.26 -4.51 -5.88
N GLN A 135 3.68 -3.73 -4.98
CA GLN A 135 4.30 -3.37 -3.71
C GLN A 135 3.61 -4.11 -2.57
N ILE A 136 4.27 -4.25 -1.43
CA ILE A 136 3.74 -5.02 -0.29
C ILE A 136 3.70 -4.16 0.97
N ASP A 137 2.57 -4.20 1.64
CA ASP A 137 2.39 -3.72 3.01
C ASP A 137 2.36 -4.90 3.97
N LEU A 138 3.30 -4.91 4.90
CA LEU A 138 3.43 -5.96 5.92
C LEU A 138 2.66 -5.57 7.18
N TYR A 139 1.73 -6.44 7.58
CA TYR A 139 0.90 -6.25 8.77
C TYR A 139 1.17 -7.33 9.81
N PHE A 140 1.63 -6.93 11.00
CA PHE A 140 1.76 -7.84 12.13
C PHE A 140 0.49 -7.85 12.99
N LYS A 141 0.12 -9.03 13.50
CA LYS A 141 -0.97 -9.20 14.46
C LYS A 141 -0.57 -10.22 15.52
N GLY A 142 -0.48 -9.76 16.76
CA GLY A 142 -0.08 -10.56 17.92
C GLY A 142 1.43 -10.54 18.17
N PHE A 143 1.81 -11.20 19.26
CA PHE A 143 3.18 -11.22 19.81
C PHE A 143 3.69 -12.66 20.02
N GLY A 144 3.30 -13.59 19.14
CA GLY A 144 3.86 -14.95 19.15
C GLY A 144 5.28 -14.99 18.54
N GLN A 145 5.97 -16.13 18.72
CA GLN A 145 7.35 -16.33 18.23
C GLN A 145 7.48 -16.18 16.71
N GLY A 146 6.41 -16.45 15.95
CA GLY A 146 6.42 -16.32 14.50
C GLY A 146 6.54 -14.88 13.99
N ARG A 147 6.22 -13.87 14.81
CA ARG A 147 6.44 -12.45 14.46
C ARG A 147 7.93 -12.17 14.33
N ASP A 148 8.70 -12.56 15.33
CA ASP A 148 10.15 -12.38 15.33
C ASP A 148 10.80 -13.23 14.25
N ALA A 149 10.29 -14.45 14.03
CA ALA A 149 10.75 -15.33 12.97
C ALA A 149 10.56 -14.72 11.57
N MET A 150 9.39 -14.14 11.29
CA MET A 150 9.15 -13.46 10.02
C MET A 150 10.03 -12.21 9.87
N HIS A 151 10.16 -11.40 10.93
CA HIS A 151 11.03 -10.23 10.89
C HIS A 151 12.49 -10.63 10.61
N ARG A 152 12.98 -11.73 11.20
CA ARG A 152 14.31 -12.26 10.88
C ARG A 152 14.39 -12.83 9.48
N ALA A 153 13.41 -13.59 9.01
CA ALA A 153 13.41 -14.08 7.63
C ALA A 153 13.47 -12.93 6.61
N LEU A 154 12.77 -11.82 6.87
CA LEU A 154 12.83 -10.62 6.04
C LEU A 154 14.22 -9.96 6.06
N LEU A 155 14.88 -9.99 7.22
CA LEU A 155 16.21 -9.42 7.43
C LEU A 155 17.37 -10.30 6.90
N THR A 156 17.16 -11.59 6.77
CA THR A 156 18.12 -12.56 6.23
C THR A 156 18.04 -12.63 4.70
N THR A 157 18.89 -13.45 4.08
CA THR A 157 18.96 -13.72 2.63
C THR A 157 17.64 -14.19 2.02
N GLU A 158 16.84 -14.96 2.77
CA GLU A 158 15.53 -15.45 2.30
C GLU A 158 14.56 -14.31 1.92
N GLY A 159 14.72 -13.13 2.52
CA GLY A 159 13.91 -11.95 2.28
C GLY A 159 14.48 -11.00 1.23
N GLU A 160 15.63 -11.29 0.60
CA GLU A 160 16.32 -10.36 -0.29
C GLU A 160 15.45 -9.91 -1.48
N ASN A 161 14.77 -10.86 -2.12
CA ASN A 161 13.87 -10.57 -3.25
C ASN A 161 12.62 -9.79 -2.84
N VAL A 162 12.14 -10.01 -1.62
CA VAL A 162 10.89 -9.43 -1.13
C VAL A 162 11.11 -8.05 -0.51
N ARG A 163 12.25 -7.83 0.14
CA ARG A 163 12.59 -6.58 0.83
C ARG A 163 12.41 -5.31 -0.03
N PRO A 164 12.85 -5.23 -1.30
CA PRO A 164 12.66 -4.03 -2.11
C PRO A 164 11.18 -3.76 -2.45
N LEU A 165 10.32 -4.78 -2.38
CA LEU A 165 8.88 -4.66 -2.64
C LEU A 165 8.13 -4.12 -1.41
N VAL A 166 8.69 -4.24 -0.20
CA VAL A 166 8.04 -3.83 1.04
C VAL A 166 8.09 -2.31 1.19
N VAL A 167 6.91 -1.69 1.26
CA VAL A 167 6.79 -0.22 1.41
C VAL A 167 6.55 0.18 2.86
N SER A 168 5.72 -0.58 3.57
CA SER A 168 5.39 -0.26 4.96
C SER A 168 5.29 -1.51 5.83
N ILE A 169 5.63 -1.33 7.11
CA ILE A 169 5.48 -2.34 8.15
C ILE A 169 4.62 -1.72 9.24
N THR A 170 3.46 -2.32 9.51
CA THR A 170 2.49 -1.81 10.49
C THR A 170 2.06 -2.90 11.45
N ASP A 171 2.06 -2.63 12.75
CA ASP A 171 1.45 -3.50 13.75
C ASP A 171 -0.04 -3.18 13.91
N ARG A 172 -0.90 -4.17 13.67
CA ARG A 172 -2.37 -4.09 13.80
C ARG A 172 -2.88 -5.01 14.90
N THR A 173 -2.10 -5.20 15.96
CA THR A 173 -2.54 -5.98 17.13
C THR A 173 -3.72 -5.28 17.82
N PRO A 174 -4.91 -5.93 17.90
CA PRO A 174 -6.10 -5.28 18.43
C PRO A 174 -6.02 -5.14 19.97
N ILE A 175 -6.34 -3.94 20.45
CA ILE A 175 -6.52 -3.63 21.88
C ILE A 175 -7.98 -3.23 22.08
N LYS A 176 -8.64 -3.81 23.08
CA LYS A 176 -10.02 -3.46 23.42
C LYS A 176 -10.05 -2.37 24.48
N ILE A 177 -10.95 -1.40 24.34
CA ILE A 177 -11.27 -0.39 25.35
C ILE A 177 -12.68 -0.71 25.87
N GLY A 178 -12.82 -1.19 27.10
CA GLY A 178 -14.13 -1.44 27.73
C GLY A 178 -15.02 -2.59 27.19
N GLY A 179 -14.54 -3.44 26.26
CA GLY A 179 -15.33 -4.51 25.62
C GLY A 179 -15.66 -5.76 26.48
N THR A 180 -15.99 -6.89 25.83
CA THR A 180 -16.42 -8.13 26.50
C THR A 180 -15.43 -8.65 27.54
N ARG A 181 -15.94 -9.22 28.64
CA ARG A 181 -15.12 -9.76 29.75
C ARG A 181 -14.20 -10.89 29.25
N ALA A 182 -12.92 -10.83 29.62
CA ALA A 182 -11.96 -11.89 29.30
C ALA A 182 -12.27 -13.18 30.09
N LYS A 183 -11.82 -14.34 29.57
CA LYS A 183 -11.93 -15.61 30.29
C LYS A 183 -11.22 -15.52 31.63
N LYS A 184 -11.80 -16.13 32.68
CA LYS A 184 -11.19 -16.21 34.01
C LYS A 184 -9.77 -16.81 33.91
N MET A 185 -8.83 -16.26 34.67
CA MET A 185 -7.46 -16.76 34.80
C MET A 185 -7.48 -18.27 35.06
N ARG A 186 -6.67 -19.03 34.32
CA ARG A 186 -6.53 -20.48 34.55
C ARG A 186 -5.72 -20.68 35.83
N ARG A 187 -6.15 -21.63 36.65
CA ARG A 187 -5.34 -22.18 37.76
C ARG A 187 -4.46 -23.25 37.13
N LEU A 188 -3.15 -23.01 37.08
CA LEU A 188 -2.14 -23.92 36.55
C LEU A 188 -1.44 -24.61 37.71
#